data_AF-A0AA88HQ51-F1
#
_entry.id   AF-A0AA88HQ51-F1
#
_cell.length_a   1.000
_cell.length_b   1.000
_cell.length_c   1.000
_cell.angle_alpha   90.00
_cell.angle_beta   90.00
_cell.angle_gamma   90.00
#
_symmetry.space_group_name_H-M   'P 1'
#
loop_
_entity.id
_entity.type
_entity.pdbx_description
1 polymer ?
#
loop_
_entity_poly.entity_id
_entity_poly.type
_entity_poly.pdbx_seq_one_letter_code
_entity_poly.pdbx_strand_id
1 'polypeptide(L)'
;MKGMKASKALNPDGIPSFILKEVRDELCEPLAILFQISFEQCKFPTSWKLSHVTPIFKGKGKRSDPEKYRPISLTSPFLKIMERVIVEKLNSHLELNNLISDHQHGFRKNRSTASHLVVIHDYIQSTLNRGIPIYIILIDLLKAFDRISLRKLIHCLEIYGIKGQLKNWLSAYLNDRKIAVKVADTLSTWIDATSGVPQGSVLGPVLFVMYIDICINAISQTDFGLFADDTKLLGEASASSQIQSDLDALAENLEEWQLSPNLAKCSVVHLGCQNPMYSYKMKGIDLTKSTCEKDLGVILTLDLKPEKHIGLIVPYTSYVRPQLEYATVIWSPYLKKDIDRIERVQKRFVKGLFKDSETFHAHDKGTANPSFNQPKTSFSDGPDILESDRSVDDMIIAISSVP
;
A
#
# COMPACT_ATOMS: atom_id res chain seq x y z
N MET A 1 -17.94 15.46 1.75
CA MET A 1 -17.30 16.42 0.81
C MET A 1 -16.04 17.13 1.33
N LYS A 2 -15.86 17.34 2.65
CA LYS A 2 -14.71 18.05 3.25
C LYS A 2 -13.32 17.56 2.78
N GLY A 3 -13.12 16.25 2.67
CA GLY A 3 -11.84 15.65 2.24
C GLY A 3 -11.57 15.64 0.73
N MET A 4 -12.41 16.27 -0.09
CA MET A 4 -12.19 16.34 -1.55
C MET A 4 -10.94 17.19 -1.85
N LYS A 5 -10.22 16.94 -2.96
CA LYS A 5 -9.14 17.84 -3.39
C LYS A 5 -9.75 18.92 -4.29
N ALA A 6 -9.38 20.18 -4.09
CA ALA A 6 -9.78 21.25 -4.99
C ALA A 6 -8.89 21.18 -6.24
N SER A 7 -9.51 20.95 -7.40
CA SER A 7 -8.82 20.87 -8.69
C SER A 7 -9.60 21.61 -9.76
N LYS A 8 -8.85 22.28 -10.65
CA LYS A 8 -9.34 22.94 -11.85
C LYS A 8 -9.50 21.97 -13.04
N ALA A 9 -9.07 20.72 -12.89
CA ALA A 9 -9.20 19.72 -13.95
C ALA A 9 -10.67 19.49 -14.32
N LEU A 10 -10.96 19.52 -15.62
CA LEU A 10 -12.29 19.29 -16.17
C LEU A 10 -12.52 17.79 -16.38
N ASN A 11 -13.52 17.27 -15.69
CA ASN A 11 -14.02 15.90 -15.84
C ASN A 11 -15.04 15.85 -17.01
N PRO A 12 -15.55 14.67 -17.41
CA PRO A 12 -16.60 14.56 -18.44
C PRO A 12 -17.81 15.46 -18.21
N ASP A 13 -18.16 15.72 -16.93
CA ASP A 13 -19.28 16.58 -16.55
C ASP A 13 -19.00 18.09 -16.76
N GLY A 14 -17.78 18.48 -17.11
CA GLY A 14 -17.40 19.90 -17.25
C GLY A 14 -17.32 20.69 -15.95
N ILE A 15 -17.56 20.05 -14.80
CA ILE A 15 -17.59 20.71 -13.48
C ILE A 15 -16.24 20.53 -12.76
N PRO A 16 -15.52 21.63 -12.46
CA PRO A 16 -14.34 21.59 -11.60
C PRO A 16 -14.70 21.25 -10.15
N SER A 17 -13.89 20.40 -9.53
CA SER A 17 -14.08 19.97 -8.14
C SER A 17 -13.95 21.10 -7.10
N PHE A 18 -13.31 22.24 -7.42
CA PHE A 18 -13.25 23.36 -6.48
C PHE A 18 -14.63 24.01 -6.28
N ILE A 19 -15.45 24.11 -7.33
CA ILE A 19 -16.80 24.69 -7.23
C ILE A 19 -17.65 23.90 -6.24
N LEU A 20 -17.61 22.58 -6.34
CA LEU A 20 -18.34 21.68 -5.45
C LEU A 20 -17.90 21.79 -3.98
N LYS A 21 -16.70 22.31 -3.69
CA LYS A 21 -16.31 22.58 -2.30
C LYS A 21 -16.97 23.83 -1.75
N GLU A 22 -17.14 24.85 -2.58
CA GLU A 22 -17.73 26.13 -2.20
C GLU A 22 -19.23 25.93 -1.93
N VAL A 23 -19.95 25.24 -2.82
CA VAL A 23 -21.40 24.98 -2.68
C VAL A 23 -21.72 23.66 -1.97
N ARG A 24 -20.82 23.20 -1.10
CA ARG A 24 -20.92 21.84 -0.53
C ARG A 24 -22.09 21.70 0.44
N ASP A 25 -22.43 22.77 1.15
CA ASP A 25 -23.39 22.73 2.24
C ASP A 25 -24.81 22.65 1.65
N GLU A 26 -25.03 23.29 0.50
CA GLU A 26 -26.26 23.24 -0.30
C GLU A 26 -26.40 21.93 -1.08
N LEU A 27 -25.29 21.34 -1.57
CA LEU A 27 -25.32 20.10 -2.35
C LEU A 27 -25.39 18.83 -1.50
N CYS A 28 -25.10 18.90 -0.20
CA CYS A 28 -24.95 17.71 0.64
C CYS A 28 -26.23 16.87 0.70
N GLU A 29 -27.37 17.50 0.97
CA GLU A 29 -28.66 16.81 1.11
C GLU A 29 -29.17 16.22 -0.23
N PRO A 30 -29.22 16.99 -1.35
CA PRO A 30 -29.59 16.41 -2.64
C PRO A 30 -28.71 15.25 -3.08
N LEU A 31 -27.39 15.33 -2.83
CA LEU A 31 -26.48 14.24 -3.16
C LEU A 31 -26.69 13.02 -2.27
N ALA A 32 -27.00 13.20 -0.99
CA ALA A 32 -27.30 12.08 -0.09
C ALA A 32 -28.54 11.31 -0.58
N ILE A 33 -29.61 12.02 -0.94
CA ILE A 33 -30.83 11.42 -1.52
C ILE A 33 -30.49 10.68 -2.83
N LEU A 34 -29.72 11.30 -3.72
CA LEU A 34 -29.31 10.69 -4.98
C LEU A 34 -28.49 9.40 -4.77
N PHE A 35 -27.53 9.42 -3.84
CA PHE A 35 -26.70 8.26 -3.53
C PHE A 35 -27.52 7.14 -2.91
N GLN A 36 -28.46 7.46 -2.02
CA GLN A 36 -29.36 6.48 -1.43
C GLN A 36 -30.21 5.79 -2.51
N ILE A 37 -30.86 6.57 -3.38
CA ILE A 37 -31.66 6.04 -4.49
C ILE A 37 -30.80 5.17 -5.41
N SER A 38 -29.60 5.63 -5.78
CA SER A 38 -28.67 4.86 -6.62
C SER A 38 -28.30 3.52 -5.97
N PHE A 39 -28.02 3.53 -4.67
CA PHE A 39 -27.64 2.34 -3.91
C PHE A 39 -28.79 1.34 -3.78
N GLU A 40 -29.96 1.80 -3.32
CA GLU A 40 -31.15 0.96 -3.13
C GLU A 40 -31.62 0.30 -4.43
N GLN A 41 -31.62 1.07 -5.52
CA GLN A 41 -32.03 0.58 -6.83
C GLN A 41 -30.93 -0.22 -7.53
N CYS A 42 -29.71 -0.27 -6.99
CA CYS A 42 -28.54 -0.84 -7.64
C CYS A 42 -28.30 -0.24 -9.06
N LYS A 43 -28.69 1.02 -9.26
CA LYS A 43 -28.59 1.73 -10.54
C LYS A 43 -27.52 2.78 -10.47
N PHE A 44 -26.63 2.77 -11.45
CA PHE A 44 -25.52 3.68 -11.54
C PHE A 44 -25.74 4.69 -12.68
N PRO A 45 -25.68 6.01 -12.44
CA PRO A 45 -25.89 7.02 -13.47
C PRO A 45 -24.95 6.83 -14.67
N THR A 46 -25.50 6.87 -15.88
CA THR A 46 -24.74 6.66 -17.12
C THR A 46 -23.66 7.73 -17.33
N SER A 47 -23.92 8.97 -16.91
CA SER A 47 -22.91 10.04 -16.93
C SER A 47 -21.67 9.71 -16.09
N TRP A 48 -21.84 9.04 -14.96
CA TRP A 48 -20.73 8.63 -14.09
C TRP A 48 -19.94 7.44 -14.63
N LYS A 49 -20.47 6.72 -15.63
CA LYS A 49 -19.76 5.63 -16.33
C LYS A 49 -18.73 6.16 -17.34
N LEU A 50 -18.75 7.46 -17.63
CA LEU A 50 -17.80 8.12 -18.54
C LEU A 50 -16.54 8.56 -17.79
N SER A 51 -15.38 8.42 -18.45
CA SER A 51 -14.11 8.93 -17.91
C SER A 51 -13.19 9.46 -19.01
N HIS A 52 -12.48 10.55 -18.70
CA HIS A 52 -11.41 11.06 -19.55
C HIS A 52 -10.08 10.50 -19.05
N VAL A 53 -9.33 9.83 -19.92
CA VAL A 53 -8.01 9.29 -19.59
C VAL A 53 -6.94 10.30 -20.01
N THR A 54 -6.19 10.82 -19.05
CA THR A 54 -5.05 11.69 -19.28
C THR A 54 -3.74 10.92 -19.11
N PRO A 55 -2.92 10.77 -20.16
CA PRO A 55 -1.65 10.07 -20.07
C PRO A 55 -0.61 10.93 -19.33
N ILE A 56 -0.03 10.38 -18.25
CA ILE A 56 1.03 11.03 -17.47
C ILE A 56 2.36 10.33 -17.73
N PHE A 57 3.37 11.06 -18.19
CA PHE A 57 4.69 10.50 -18.50
C PHE A 57 5.38 9.99 -17.22
N LYS A 58 5.94 8.77 -17.27
CA LYS A 58 6.66 8.11 -16.15
C LYS A 58 8.01 8.77 -15.82
N GLY A 59 8.47 9.73 -16.62
CA GLY A 59 9.73 10.45 -16.41
C GLY A 59 10.98 9.69 -16.88
N LYS A 60 10.83 8.57 -17.58
CA LYS A 60 11.93 7.75 -18.11
C LYS A 60 11.60 7.19 -19.50
N GLY A 61 12.61 7.09 -20.36
CA GLY A 61 12.47 6.58 -21.73
C GLY A 61 12.08 7.65 -22.75
N LYS A 62 11.71 7.20 -23.96
CA LYS A 62 11.32 8.09 -25.07
C LYS A 62 9.87 8.55 -24.89
N ARG A 63 9.60 9.85 -25.09
CA ARG A 63 8.25 10.43 -25.02
C ARG A 63 7.31 9.94 -26.12
N SER A 64 7.86 9.39 -27.20
CA SER A 64 7.08 8.81 -28.31
C SER A 64 6.54 7.42 -28.00
N ASP A 65 6.99 6.77 -26.92
CA ASP A 65 6.58 5.42 -26.53
C ASP A 65 5.35 5.48 -25.58
N PRO A 66 4.16 5.00 -25.99
CA PRO A 66 2.96 5.01 -25.15
C PRO A 66 3.11 4.21 -23.85
N GLU A 67 3.98 3.19 -23.81
CA GLU A 67 4.17 2.37 -22.61
C GLU A 67 4.83 3.14 -21.45
N LYS A 68 5.45 4.27 -21.77
CA LYS A 68 6.07 5.16 -20.78
C LYS A 68 5.09 6.15 -20.17
N TYR A 69 3.79 6.03 -20.43
CA TYR A 69 2.75 6.82 -19.81
C TYR A 69 1.89 5.99 -18.84
N ARG A 70 1.28 6.66 -17.86
CA ARG A 70 0.24 6.11 -16.98
C ARG A 70 -1.12 6.67 -17.39
N PRO A 71 -2.13 5.83 -17.65
CA PRO A 71 -3.47 6.31 -18.00
C PRO A 71 -4.24 6.75 -16.75
N ILE A 72 -4.27 8.03 -16.42
CA ILE A 72 -5.06 8.50 -15.26
C ILE A 72 -6.48 8.85 -15.69
N SER A 73 -7.45 8.15 -15.12
CA SER A 73 -8.88 8.35 -15.33
C SER A 73 -9.42 9.50 -14.49
N LEU A 74 -9.90 10.54 -15.16
CA LEU A 74 -10.68 11.63 -14.60
C LEU A 74 -12.16 11.25 -14.67
N THR A 75 -12.70 10.86 -13.52
CA THR A 75 -14.11 10.51 -13.32
C THR A 75 -14.89 11.68 -12.71
N SER A 76 -16.22 11.60 -12.75
CA SER A 76 -17.12 12.56 -12.11
C SER A 76 -16.70 12.85 -10.65
N PRO A 77 -16.66 14.12 -10.22
CA PRO A 77 -16.39 14.46 -8.83
C PRO A 77 -17.51 13.97 -7.89
N PHE A 78 -18.75 13.91 -8.37
CA PHE A 78 -19.88 13.33 -7.61
C PHE A 78 -19.66 11.85 -7.35
N LEU A 79 -19.22 11.12 -8.38
CA LEU A 79 -18.83 9.72 -8.23
C LEU A 79 -17.75 9.55 -7.16
N LYS A 80 -16.69 10.37 -7.18
CA LYS A 80 -15.62 10.29 -6.17
C LYS A 80 -16.11 10.52 -4.74
N ILE A 81 -17.21 11.26 -4.55
CA ILE A 81 -17.82 11.43 -3.22
C ILE A 81 -18.52 10.13 -2.81
N MET A 82 -19.34 9.55 -3.70
CA MET A 82 -20.02 8.28 -3.44
C MET A 82 -19.03 7.13 -3.20
N GLU A 83 -17.98 7.03 -4.03
CA GLU A 83 -16.92 6.03 -3.88
C GLU A 83 -16.28 6.10 -2.49
N ARG A 84 -16.08 7.30 -1.91
CA ARG A 84 -15.53 7.45 -0.56
C ARG A 84 -16.43 6.86 0.51
N VAL A 85 -17.74 7.08 0.42
CA VAL A 85 -18.72 6.53 1.36
C VAL A 85 -18.67 5.01 1.32
N ILE A 86 -18.66 4.43 0.12
CA ILE A 86 -18.58 2.97 -0.06
C ILE A 86 -17.23 2.42 0.43
N VAL A 87 -16.11 3.07 0.09
CA VAL A 87 -14.77 2.67 0.53
C VAL A 87 -14.62 2.66 2.04
N GLU A 88 -15.20 3.65 2.73
CA GLU A 88 -15.16 3.71 4.18
C GLU A 88 -15.85 2.49 4.82
N LYS A 89 -17.04 2.14 4.33
CA LYS A 89 -17.77 0.94 4.78
C LYS A 89 -17.07 -0.36 4.38
N LEU A 90 -16.53 -0.42 3.17
CA LEU A 90 -15.82 -1.59 2.67
C LEU A 90 -14.54 -1.84 3.48
N ASN A 91 -13.72 -0.83 3.71
CA ASN A 91 -12.51 -0.96 4.53
C ASN A 91 -12.85 -1.35 5.97
N SER A 92 -13.93 -0.79 6.54
CA SER A 92 -14.39 -1.18 7.89
C SER A 92 -14.75 -2.66 7.94
N HIS A 93 -15.47 -3.17 6.94
CA HIS A 93 -15.78 -4.61 6.82
C HIS A 93 -14.52 -5.47 6.68
N LEU A 94 -13.57 -5.07 5.83
CA LEU A 94 -12.32 -5.81 5.61
C LEU A 94 -11.44 -5.85 6.87
N GLU A 95 -11.36 -4.74 7.61
CA GLU A 95 -10.57 -4.64 8.84
C GLU A 95 -11.23 -5.39 10.01
N LEU A 96 -12.53 -5.21 10.25
CA LEU A 96 -13.23 -5.86 11.37
C LEU A 96 -13.23 -7.39 11.27
N ASN A 97 -13.24 -7.92 10.05
CA ASN A 97 -13.24 -9.36 9.79
C ASN A 97 -11.83 -9.92 9.47
N ASN A 98 -10.77 -9.12 9.57
CA ASN A 98 -9.38 -9.50 9.27
C ASN A 98 -9.23 -10.22 7.91
N LEU A 99 -9.88 -9.71 6.87
CA LEU A 99 -9.98 -10.42 5.59
C LEU A 99 -8.79 -10.20 4.66
N ILE A 100 -8.02 -9.13 4.85
CA ILE A 100 -6.87 -8.79 4.00
C ILE A 100 -5.58 -9.11 4.75
N SER A 101 -4.61 -9.70 4.05
CA SER A 101 -3.30 -10.04 4.59
C SER A 101 -2.60 -8.83 5.23
N ASP A 102 -1.98 -9.06 6.38
CA ASP A 102 -1.15 -8.07 7.06
C ASP A 102 0.18 -7.78 6.36
N HIS A 103 0.60 -8.66 5.45
CA HIS A 103 1.76 -8.45 4.60
C HIS A 103 1.51 -7.41 3.50
N GLN A 104 0.24 -7.04 3.24
CA GLN A 104 -0.12 -5.96 2.32
C GLN A 104 0.00 -4.60 3.00
N HIS A 105 0.86 -3.75 2.45
CA HIS A 105 1.05 -2.37 2.92
C HIS A 105 0.59 -1.32 1.92
N GLY A 106 0.39 -1.69 0.66
CA GLY A 106 -0.13 -0.81 -0.38
C GLY A 106 -1.61 -0.52 -0.15
N PHE A 107 -1.99 0.76 -0.28
CA PHE A 107 -3.37 1.26 -0.18
C PHE A 107 -4.13 0.90 1.10
N ARG A 108 -3.46 0.43 2.16
CA ARG A 108 -4.07 0.19 3.47
C ARG A 108 -3.91 1.40 4.39
N LYS A 109 -4.89 1.60 5.27
CA LYS A 109 -4.81 2.62 6.33
C LYS A 109 -3.70 2.24 7.30
N ASN A 110 -2.99 3.25 7.82
CA ASN A 110 -1.88 3.07 8.78
C ASN A 110 -0.72 2.19 8.28
N ARG A 111 -0.62 1.94 6.98
CA ARG A 111 0.52 1.28 6.33
C ARG A 111 1.15 2.26 5.34
N SER A 112 2.45 2.13 5.14
CA SER A 112 3.22 3.00 4.25
C SER A 112 4.36 2.23 3.61
N THR A 113 4.99 2.85 2.61
CA THR A 113 6.25 2.36 2.03
C THR A 113 7.31 2.16 3.12
N ALA A 114 7.41 3.09 4.07
CA ALA A 114 8.37 3.00 5.16
C ALA A 114 8.10 1.80 6.07
N SER A 115 6.84 1.58 6.47
CA SER A 115 6.51 0.42 7.32
C SER A 115 6.75 -0.91 6.59
N HIS A 116 6.52 -0.95 5.27
CA HIS A 116 6.79 -2.15 4.47
C HIS A 116 8.29 -2.46 4.46
N LEU A 117 9.10 -1.46 4.12
CA LEU A 117 10.57 -1.62 4.09
C LEU A 117 11.14 -2.04 5.45
N VAL A 118 10.60 -1.54 6.56
CA VAL A 118 11.03 -1.94 7.90
C VAL A 118 10.76 -3.43 8.15
N VAL A 119 9.56 -3.92 7.82
CA VAL A 119 9.20 -5.35 8.00
C VAL A 119 10.11 -6.24 7.16
N ILE A 120 10.27 -5.92 5.87
CA ILE A 120 11.14 -6.66 4.95
C ILE A 120 12.59 -6.67 5.45
N HIS A 121 13.10 -5.51 5.86
CA HIS A 121 14.46 -5.38 6.34
C HIS A 121 14.70 -6.12 7.66
N ASP A 122 13.74 -6.11 8.58
CA ASP A 122 13.85 -6.88 9.83
C ASP A 122 13.93 -8.38 9.55
N TYR A 123 13.08 -8.89 8.65
CA TYR A 123 13.14 -10.29 8.20
C TYR A 123 14.52 -10.62 7.62
N ILE A 124 15.00 -9.84 6.64
CA ILE A 124 16.32 -10.03 6.01
C ILE A 124 17.43 -10.05 7.06
N GLN A 125 17.46 -9.04 7.94
CA GLN A 125 18.54 -8.90 8.92
C GLN A 125 18.50 -10.00 9.98
N SER A 126 17.31 -10.42 10.41
CA SER A 126 17.15 -11.50 11.39
C SER A 126 17.68 -12.83 10.87
N THR A 127 17.39 -13.16 9.61
CA THR A 127 17.84 -14.37 8.93
C THR A 127 19.34 -14.35 8.66
N LEU A 128 19.88 -13.23 8.17
CA LEU A 128 21.32 -13.09 7.95
C LEU A 128 22.13 -13.15 9.26
N ASN A 129 21.59 -12.63 10.36
CA ASN A 129 22.23 -12.74 11.68
C ASN A 129 22.31 -14.19 12.19
N ARG A 130 21.42 -15.08 11.71
CA ARG A 130 21.49 -16.52 11.97
C ARG A 130 22.53 -17.23 11.08
N GLY A 131 23.20 -16.50 10.19
CA GLY A 131 24.15 -17.06 9.23
C GLY A 131 23.49 -17.78 8.04
N ILE A 132 22.19 -17.59 7.84
CA ILE A 132 21.43 -18.26 6.79
C ILE A 132 21.33 -17.33 5.57
N PRO A 133 21.75 -17.76 4.37
CA PRO A 133 21.55 -16.99 3.16
C PRO A 133 20.07 -16.89 2.82
N ILE A 134 19.65 -15.77 2.22
CA ILE A 134 18.25 -15.47 1.91
C ILE A 134 18.10 -15.07 0.44
N TYR A 135 16.97 -15.42 -0.16
CA TYR A 135 16.57 -15.02 -1.49
C TYR A 135 15.35 -14.12 -1.45
N ILE A 136 15.41 -13.04 -2.21
CA ILE A 136 14.30 -12.13 -2.43
C ILE A 136 13.92 -12.23 -3.89
N ILE A 137 12.73 -12.75 -4.18
CA ILE A 137 12.19 -12.81 -5.53
C ILE A 137 11.22 -11.65 -5.71
N LEU A 138 11.53 -10.77 -6.64
CA LEU A 138 10.74 -9.60 -7.01
C LEU A 138 9.87 -9.94 -8.21
N ILE A 139 8.56 -9.79 -8.05
CA ILE A 139 7.58 -10.10 -9.09
C ILE A 139 6.94 -8.80 -9.57
N ASP A 140 7.15 -8.48 -10.85
CA ASP A 140 6.52 -7.34 -11.54
C ASP A 140 5.33 -7.86 -12.35
N LEU A 141 4.16 -7.22 -12.23
CA LEU A 141 2.98 -7.60 -13.01
C LEU A 141 2.81 -6.69 -14.24
N LEU A 142 2.37 -7.27 -15.36
CA LEU A 142 2.10 -6.50 -16.58
C LEU A 142 0.79 -5.71 -16.45
N LYS A 143 0.90 -4.39 -16.26
CA LYS A 143 -0.25 -3.45 -16.25
C LYS A 143 -1.41 -3.96 -15.37
N ALA A 144 -1.10 -4.33 -14.12
CA ALA A 144 -2.03 -5.06 -13.25
C ALA A 144 -3.40 -4.38 -13.13
N PHE A 145 -3.43 -3.06 -12.89
CA PHE A 145 -4.67 -2.28 -12.77
C PHE A 145 -5.57 -2.35 -14.01
N ASP A 146 -4.98 -2.34 -15.21
CA ASP A 146 -5.70 -2.31 -16.49
C ASP A 146 -6.20 -3.71 -16.90
N ARG A 147 -5.58 -4.78 -16.37
CA ARG A 147 -5.83 -6.18 -16.75
C ARG A 147 -6.79 -6.94 -15.85
N ILE A 148 -7.23 -6.36 -14.73
CA ILE A 148 -8.18 -7.02 -13.83
C ILE A 148 -9.45 -7.43 -14.60
N SER A 149 -9.82 -8.69 -14.47
CA SER A 149 -11.03 -9.22 -15.05
C SER A 149 -12.25 -8.79 -14.24
N LEU A 150 -13.18 -8.05 -14.85
CA LEU A 150 -14.38 -7.56 -14.15
C LEU A 150 -15.24 -8.71 -13.61
N ARG A 151 -15.34 -9.81 -14.36
CA ARG A 151 -16.08 -11.01 -13.93
C ARG A 151 -15.45 -11.64 -12.69
N LYS A 152 -14.12 -11.79 -12.68
CA LYS A 152 -13.40 -12.37 -11.52
C LYS A 152 -13.39 -11.42 -10.35
N LEU A 153 -13.33 -10.11 -10.59
CA LEU A 153 -13.44 -9.11 -9.53
C LEU A 153 -14.81 -9.18 -8.84
N ILE A 154 -15.91 -9.35 -9.59
CA ILE A 154 -17.24 -9.56 -8.99
C ILE A 154 -17.28 -10.86 -8.17
N HIS A 155 -16.65 -11.94 -8.65
CA HIS A 155 -16.54 -13.18 -7.88
C HIS A 155 -15.68 -13.02 -6.61
N CYS A 156 -14.58 -12.27 -6.70
CA CYS A 156 -13.75 -11.88 -5.56
C CYS A 156 -14.58 -11.19 -4.47
N LEU A 157 -15.49 -10.27 -4.82
CA LEU A 157 -16.40 -9.64 -3.85
C LEU A 157 -17.20 -10.69 -3.05
N GLU A 158 -17.67 -11.76 -3.70
CA GLU A 158 -18.43 -12.83 -3.04
C GLU A 158 -17.58 -13.63 -2.05
N ILE A 159 -16.32 -13.90 -2.40
CA ILE A 159 -15.34 -14.58 -1.54
C ILE A 159 -15.12 -13.78 -0.25
N TYR A 160 -15.03 -12.45 -0.37
CA TYR A 160 -14.92 -11.53 0.78
C TYR A 160 -16.25 -11.30 1.53
N GLY A 161 -17.31 -12.05 1.20
CA GLY A 161 -18.60 -11.99 1.87
C GLY A 161 -19.48 -10.81 1.45
N ILE A 162 -19.11 -10.06 0.41
CA ILE A 162 -19.89 -8.92 -0.08
C ILE A 162 -21.03 -9.42 -0.95
N LYS A 163 -22.25 -9.27 -0.44
CA LYS A 163 -23.49 -9.81 -1.04
C LYS A 163 -24.58 -8.75 -1.14
N GLY A 164 -25.72 -9.11 -1.74
CA GLY A 164 -26.90 -8.26 -1.82
C GLY A 164 -26.71 -6.98 -2.64
N GLN A 165 -27.28 -5.88 -2.14
CA GLN A 165 -27.29 -4.58 -2.81
C GLN A 165 -25.88 -4.05 -3.10
N LEU A 166 -24.95 -4.16 -2.15
CA LEU A 166 -23.59 -3.66 -2.35
C LEU A 166 -22.87 -4.36 -3.52
N LYS A 167 -23.00 -5.69 -3.61
CA LYS A 167 -22.45 -6.45 -4.75
C LYS A 167 -23.05 -6.01 -6.08
N ASN A 168 -24.39 -5.88 -6.12
CA ASN A 168 -25.11 -5.49 -7.33
C ASN A 168 -24.74 -4.06 -7.75
N TRP A 169 -24.62 -3.15 -6.79
CA TRP A 169 -24.18 -1.78 -7.04
C TRP A 169 -22.73 -1.73 -7.54
N LEU A 170 -21.80 -2.47 -6.93
CA LEU A 170 -20.40 -2.57 -7.39
C LEU A 170 -20.31 -3.19 -8.79
N SER A 171 -21.15 -4.19 -9.09
CA SER A 171 -21.27 -4.73 -10.45
C SER A 171 -21.75 -3.67 -11.45
N ALA A 172 -22.78 -2.88 -11.10
CA ALA A 172 -23.25 -1.78 -11.94
C ALA A 172 -22.20 -0.66 -12.12
N TYR A 173 -21.38 -0.41 -11.10
CA TYR A 173 -20.25 0.54 -11.11
C TYR A 173 -19.11 0.10 -12.05
N LEU A 174 -18.83 -1.21 -12.12
CA LEU A 174 -17.75 -1.76 -12.92
C LEU A 174 -18.13 -1.93 -14.40
N ASN A 175 -19.41 -2.24 -14.69
CA ASN A 175 -19.88 -2.55 -16.05
C ASN A 175 -20.29 -1.31 -16.87
N ASP A 176 -20.27 -1.44 -18.19
CA ASP A 176 -20.66 -0.45 -19.21
C ASP A 176 -19.93 0.91 -19.11
N ARG A 177 -18.67 0.88 -18.67
CA ARG A 177 -17.86 2.10 -18.59
C ARG A 177 -17.27 2.44 -19.94
N LYS A 178 -17.19 3.74 -20.22
CA LYS A 178 -16.56 4.26 -21.43
C LYS A 178 -15.41 5.18 -21.06
N ILE A 179 -14.32 5.04 -21.79
CA ILE A 179 -13.14 5.89 -21.65
C ILE A 179 -12.88 6.64 -22.96
N ALA A 180 -12.41 7.87 -22.85
CA ALA A 180 -11.89 8.63 -23.97
C ALA A 180 -10.56 9.26 -23.55
N VAL A 181 -9.52 9.14 -24.39
CA VAL A 181 -8.20 9.69 -24.11
C VAL A 181 -8.21 11.19 -24.41
N LYS A 182 -7.82 12.00 -23.42
CA LYS A 182 -7.69 13.45 -23.56
C LYS A 182 -6.22 13.85 -23.56
N VAL A 183 -5.78 14.49 -24.65
CA VAL A 183 -4.44 15.07 -24.79
C VAL A 183 -4.60 16.55 -25.11
N ALA A 184 -4.18 17.41 -24.19
CA ALA A 184 -4.46 18.84 -24.24
C ALA A 184 -5.97 19.10 -24.44
N ASP A 185 -6.34 19.74 -25.56
CA ASP A 185 -7.72 20.10 -25.89
C ASP A 185 -8.41 19.08 -26.82
N THR A 186 -7.70 18.03 -27.23
CA THR A 186 -8.24 17.00 -28.11
C THR A 186 -8.72 15.80 -27.31
N LEU A 187 -9.92 15.32 -27.65
CA LEU A 187 -10.52 14.11 -27.08
C LEU A 187 -10.63 13.03 -28.16
N SER A 188 -10.26 11.79 -27.82
CA SER A 188 -10.45 10.65 -28.71
C SER A 188 -11.92 10.25 -28.84
N THR A 189 -12.18 9.28 -29.71
CA THR A 189 -13.45 8.54 -29.68
C THR A 189 -13.60 7.80 -28.35
N TRP A 190 -14.85 7.57 -27.96
CA TRP A 190 -15.19 6.76 -26.80
C TRP A 190 -14.98 5.28 -27.13
N ILE A 191 -14.37 4.56 -26.19
CA ILE A 191 -14.21 3.10 -26.24
C ILE A 191 -14.74 2.48 -24.95
N ASP A 192 -15.21 1.25 -25.04
CA ASP A 192 -15.69 0.50 -23.88
C ASP A 192 -14.50 -0.02 -23.05
N ALA A 193 -14.57 0.19 -21.74
CA ALA A 193 -13.59 -0.32 -20.79
C ALA A 193 -14.00 -1.73 -20.36
N THR A 194 -13.48 -2.74 -21.07
CA THR A 194 -13.84 -4.16 -20.88
C THR A 194 -13.07 -4.85 -19.76
N SER A 195 -11.99 -4.25 -19.27
CA SER A 195 -11.16 -4.75 -18.17
C SER A 195 -10.58 -3.61 -17.34
N GLY A 196 -10.09 -3.98 -16.16
CA GLY A 196 -9.37 -3.10 -15.25
C GLY A 196 -10.29 -2.28 -14.36
N VAL A 197 -9.69 -1.74 -13.30
CA VAL A 197 -10.33 -0.73 -12.45
C VAL A 197 -9.80 0.65 -12.83
N PRO A 198 -10.63 1.71 -12.88
CA PRO A 198 -10.16 3.02 -13.35
C PRO A 198 -9.03 3.55 -12.47
N GLN A 199 -7.86 3.78 -13.07
CA GLN A 199 -6.70 4.31 -12.37
C GLN A 199 -6.94 5.79 -12.02
N GLY A 200 -7.19 6.08 -10.74
CA GLY A 200 -7.59 7.42 -10.28
C GLY A 200 -9.00 7.49 -9.68
N SER A 201 -9.73 6.38 -9.69
CA SER A 201 -10.90 6.17 -8.84
C SER A 201 -10.49 6.02 -7.36
N VAL A 202 -11.42 6.30 -6.46
CA VAL A 202 -11.24 6.10 -5.02
C VAL A 202 -11.50 4.62 -4.65
N LEU A 203 -12.44 3.96 -5.33
CA LEU A 203 -12.74 2.53 -5.14
C LEU A 203 -11.66 1.60 -5.69
N GLY A 204 -11.05 1.96 -6.83
CA GLY A 204 -10.10 1.12 -7.55
C GLY A 204 -8.99 0.51 -6.69
N PRO A 205 -8.30 1.28 -5.84
CA PRO A 205 -7.26 0.75 -4.96
C PRO A 205 -7.71 -0.37 -4.02
N VAL A 206 -8.89 -0.26 -3.39
CA VAL A 206 -9.39 -1.28 -2.46
C VAL A 206 -9.77 -2.55 -3.22
N LEU A 207 -10.48 -2.39 -4.35
CA LEU A 207 -10.83 -3.51 -5.23
C LEU A 207 -9.58 -4.22 -5.79
N PHE A 208 -8.54 -3.45 -6.11
CA PHE A 208 -7.27 -3.97 -6.56
C PHE A 208 -6.57 -4.80 -5.47
N VAL A 209 -6.50 -4.29 -4.24
CA VAL A 209 -5.90 -4.99 -3.11
C VAL A 209 -6.61 -6.32 -2.84
N MET A 210 -7.94 -6.34 -2.81
CA MET A 210 -8.71 -7.58 -2.63
C MET A 210 -8.41 -8.61 -3.73
N TYR A 211 -8.23 -8.15 -4.97
CA TYR A 211 -7.93 -9.04 -6.10
C TYR A 211 -6.54 -9.67 -5.98
N ILE A 212 -5.52 -8.86 -5.65
CA ILE A 212 -4.14 -9.33 -5.47
C ILE A 212 -4.02 -10.24 -4.25
N ASP A 213 -4.70 -9.93 -3.15
CA ASP A 213 -4.68 -10.73 -1.94
C ASP A 213 -5.12 -12.18 -2.20
N ILE A 214 -6.18 -12.40 -3.00
CA ILE A 214 -6.57 -13.76 -3.43
C ILE A 214 -5.47 -14.43 -4.28
N CYS A 215 -4.82 -13.68 -5.18
CA CYS A 215 -3.74 -14.23 -6.01
C CYS A 215 -2.57 -14.74 -5.16
N ILE A 216 -2.28 -14.03 -4.06
CA ILE A 216 -1.14 -14.31 -3.19
C ILE A 216 -1.41 -15.44 -2.19
N ASN A 217 -2.68 -15.74 -1.88
CA ASN A 217 -3.05 -16.86 -1.02
C ASN A 217 -2.62 -18.26 -1.54
N ALA A 218 -2.07 -18.34 -2.76
CA ALA A 218 -1.41 -19.54 -3.27
C ALA A 218 -0.04 -19.81 -2.61
N ILE A 219 0.59 -18.81 -2.01
CA ILE A 219 1.88 -18.94 -1.30
C ILE A 219 1.61 -19.53 0.08
N SER A 220 2.24 -20.68 0.37
CA SER A 220 1.90 -21.48 1.54
C SER A 220 3.00 -21.57 2.59
N GLN A 221 4.27 -21.54 2.16
CA GLN A 221 5.42 -21.86 3.02
C GLN A 221 6.41 -20.70 3.13
N THR A 222 6.56 -19.94 2.05
CA THR A 222 7.52 -18.85 1.94
C THR A 222 6.92 -17.56 2.48
N ASP A 223 7.69 -16.81 3.27
CA ASP A 223 7.27 -15.48 3.72
C ASP A 223 7.21 -14.51 2.52
N PHE A 224 6.36 -13.50 2.60
CA PHE A 224 6.16 -12.56 1.52
C PHE A 224 5.83 -11.15 1.99
N GLY A 225 6.01 -10.21 1.08
CA GLY A 225 5.63 -8.82 1.27
C GLY A 225 4.92 -8.28 0.07
N LEU A 226 3.83 -7.54 0.31
CA LEU A 226 3.06 -6.90 -0.75
C LEU A 226 3.02 -5.37 -0.56
N PHE A 227 3.23 -4.66 -1.66
CA PHE A 227 2.92 -3.25 -1.77
C PHE A 227 2.17 -3.00 -3.06
N ALA A 228 0.84 -3.03 -3.00
CA ALA A 228 -0.03 -3.02 -4.17
C ALA A 228 0.30 -4.21 -5.11
N ASP A 229 0.78 -3.96 -6.32
CA ASP A 229 1.22 -4.98 -7.28
C ASP A 229 2.65 -5.48 -7.03
N ASP A 230 3.49 -4.69 -6.35
CA ASP A 230 4.87 -5.09 -6.04
C ASP A 230 4.86 -6.24 -5.03
N THR A 231 5.17 -7.44 -5.50
CA THR A 231 5.17 -8.67 -4.71
C THR A 231 6.59 -9.15 -4.48
N LYS A 232 6.89 -9.54 -3.24
CA LYS A 232 8.19 -10.05 -2.81
C LYS A 232 8.02 -11.39 -2.14
N LEU A 233 8.70 -12.42 -2.62
CA LEU A 233 8.89 -13.67 -1.87
C LEU A 233 10.21 -13.60 -1.13
N LEU A 234 10.21 -13.99 0.14
CA LEU A 234 11.34 -13.90 1.08
C LEU A 234 11.64 -15.29 1.64
N GLY A 235 12.58 -16.00 1.01
CA GLY A 235 12.86 -17.39 1.35
C GLY A 235 14.29 -17.62 1.82
N GLU A 236 14.46 -18.50 2.80
CA GLU A 236 15.79 -18.99 3.19
C GLU A 236 16.38 -19.88 2.07
N ALA A 237 17.68 -19.76 1.81
CA ALA A 237 18.35 -20.54 0.76
C ALA A 237 18.31 -22.06 0.99
N SER A 238 18.17 -22.47 2.25
CA SER A 238 17.94 -23.87 2.68
C SER A 238 16.60 -24.43 2.18
N ALA A 239 15.61 -23.56 1.94
CA ALA A 239 14.25 -23.90 1.54
C ALA A 239 14.02 -23.70 0.02
N SER A 240 15.06 -23.90 -0.80
CA SER A 240 15.01 -23.57 -2.23
C SER A 240 13.90 -24.27 -3.01
N SER A 241 13.60 -25.53 -2.67
CA SER A 241 12.49 -26.29 -3.28
C SER A 241 11.11 -25.73 -2.91
N GLN A 242 10.94 -25.26 -1.67
CA GLN A 242 9.68 -24.67 -1.20
C GLN A 242 9.42 -23.33 -1.91
N ILE A 243 10.45 -22.51 -2.04
CA ILE A 243 10.37 -21.23 -2.77
C ILE A 243 9.96 -21.46 -4.23
N GLN A 244 10.54 -22.47 -4.89
CA GLN A 244 10.18 -22.80 -6.27
C GLN A 244 8.72 -23.30 -6.36
N SER A 245 8.29 -24.16 -5.43
CA SER A 245 6.92 -24.65 -5.38
C SER A 245 5.89 -23.53 -5.17
N ASP A 246 6.14 -22.60 -4.26
CA ASP A 246 5.26 -21.45 -4.02
C ASP A 246 5.27 -20.48 -5.20
N LEU A 247 6.42 -20.32 -5.88
CA LEU A 247 6.52 -19.49 -7.09
C LEU A 247 5.71 -20.08 -8.26
N ASP A 248 5.73 -21.40 -8.42
CA ASP A 248 4.94 -22.10 -9.44
C ASP A 248 3.44 -22.01 -9.11
N ALA A 249 3.05 -22.26 -7.86
CA ALA A 249 1.67 -22.11 -7.40
C ALA A 249 1.15 -20.67 -7.60
N LEU A 250 1.98 -19.66 -7.31
CA LEU A 250 1.66 -18.26 -7.57
C LEU A 250 1.52 -17.98 -9.07
N ALA A 251 2.39 -18.54 -9.92
CA ALA A 251 2.32 -18.34 -11.36
C ALA A 251 1.04 -18.92 -11.98
N GLU A 252 0.63 -20.10 -11.49
CA GLU A 252 -0.63 -20.75 -11.86
C GLU A 252 -1.83 -19.94 -11.38
N ASN A 253 -1.84 -19.51 -10.12
CA ASN A 253 -2.95 -18.73 -9.57
C ASN A 253 -3.06 -17.35 -10.25
N LEU A 254 -1.95 -16.67 -10.55
CA LEU A 254 -1.99 -15.42 -11.33
C LEU A 254 -2.63 -15.62 -12.71
N GLU A 255 -2.32 -16.74 -13.38
CA GLU A 255 -2.94 -17.08 -14.66
C GLU A 255 -4.42 -17.42 -14.52
N GLU A 256 -4.77 -18.20 -13.49
CA GLU A 256 -6.16 -18.45 -13.12
C GLU A 256 -6.87 -17.14 -12.84
N TRP A 257 -6.25 -16.12 -12.27
CA TRP A 257 -6.85 -14.80 -12.07
C TRP A 257 -6.59 -13.83 -13.22
N GLN A 258 -6.22 -14.31 -14.42
CA GLN A 258 -6.04 -13.50 -15.64
C GLN A 258 -5.04 -12.35 -15.50
N LEU A 259 -4.09 -12.48 -14.58
CA LEU A 259 -2.93 -11.60 -14.45
C LEU A 259 -1.71 -12.27 -15.07
N SER A 260 -0.74 -11.47 -15.51
CA SER A 260 0.46 -11.98 -16.13
C SER A 260 1.69 -11.34 -15.50
N PRO A 261 2.64 -12.14 -15.00
CA PRO A 261 3.92 -11.62 -14.58
C PRO A 261 4.71 -11.09 -15.78
N ASN A 262 5.48 -10.04 -15.55
CA ASN A 262 6.43 -9.50 -16.48
C ASN A 262 7.78 -10.20 -16.28
N LEU A 263 7.91 -11.39 -16.87
CA LEU A 263 9.06 -12.28 -16.67
C LEU A 263 10.42 -11.60 -16.93
N ALA A 264 10.47 -10.62 -17.85
CA ALA A 264 11.68 -9.86 -18.14
C ALA A 264 12.09 -8.86 -17.04
N LYS A 265 11.17 -8.48 -16.16
CA LYS A 265 11.43 -7.61 -15.01
C LYS A 265 11.38 -8.34 -13.66
N CYS A 266 10.89 -9.58 -13.64
CA CYS A 266 11.02 -10.40 -12.45
C CYS A 266 12.50 -10.75 -12.22
N SER A 267 12.95 -10.60 -10.99
CA SER A 267 14.34 -10.83 -10.63
C SER A 267 14.47 -11.50 -9.28
N VAL A 268 15.64 -12.12 -9.06
CA VAL A 268 16.02 -12.71 -7.78
C VAL A 268 17.28 -12.04 -7.27
N VAL A 269 17.26 -11.66 -6.00
CA VAL A 269 18.38 -11.08 -5.27
C VAL A 269 18.84 -12.08 -4.21
N HIS A 270 20.13 -12.42 -4.25
CA HIS A 270 20.74 -13.42 -3.37
C HIS A 270 21.55 -12.75 -2.25
N LEU A 271 21.10 -12.78 -1.00
CA LEU A 271 21.82 -12.14 0.11
C LEU A 271 22.48 -13.17 1.04
N GLY A 272 23.57 -12.77 1.69
CA GLY A 272 24.28 -13.55 2.70
C GLY A 272 25.57 -14.22 2.22
N CYS A 273 26.41 -14.60 3.18
CA CYS A 273 27.68 -15.28 2.92
C CYS A 273 27.44 -16.76 2.57
N GLN A 274 28.34 -17.37 1.79
CA GLN A 274 28.26 -18.80 1.41
C GLN A 274 26.95 -19.17 0.70
N ASN A 275 26.44 -18.25 -0.12
CA ASN A 275 25.18 -18.40 -0.82
C ASN A 275 25.29 -19.44 -1.97
N PRO A 276 24.43 -20.47 -2.04
CA PRO A 276 24.44 -21.46 -3.14
C PRO A 276 24.05 -20.91 -4.52
N MET A 277 23.49 -19.70 -4.59
CA MET A 277 23.09 -19.01 -5.82
C MET A 277 22.08 -19.77 -6.68
N TYR A 278 21.10 -20.43 -6.06
CA TYR A 278 20.05 -21.18 -6.76
C TYR A 278 19.32 -20.30 -7.80
N SER A 279 18.97 -20.90 -8.94
CA SER A 279 18.17 -20.25 -9.98
C SER A 279 16.71 -20.64 -9.80
N TYR A 280 15.82 -19.70 -10.08
CA TYR A 280 14.37 -19.88 -10.00
C TYR A 280 13.74 -19.70 -11.37
N LYS A 281 12.70 -20.48 -11.63
CA LYS A 281 11.94 -20.44 -12.87
C LYS A 281 10.52 -19.99 -12.60
N MET A 282 9.97 -19.17 -13.48
CA MET A 282 8.54 -18.83 -13.48
C MET A 282 8.01 -19.07 -14.88
N LYS A 283 7.00 -19.94 -15.01
CA LYS A 283 6.47 -20.40 -16.30
C LYS A 283 7.57 -20.97 -17.23
N GLY A 284 8.52 -21.70 -16.67
CA GLY A 284 9.63 -22.30 -17.39
C GLY A 284 10.76 -21.35 -17.80
N ILE A 285 10.64 -20.03 -17.54
CA ILE A 285 11.68 -19.03 -17.84
C ILE A 285 12.49 -18.75 -16.57
N ASP A 286 13.82 -18.80 -16.69
CA ASP A 286 14.73 -18.43 -15.60
C ASP A 286 14.61 -16.95 -15.24
N LEU A 287 14.46 -16.67 -13.94
CA LEU A 287 14.43 -15.31 -13.41
C LEU A 287 15.81 -14.67 -13.48
N THR A 288 15.84 -13.36 -13.75
CA THR A 288 17.08 -12.62 -13.84
C THR A 288 17.75 -12.50 -12.47
N LYS A 289 19.02 -12.89 -12.36
CA LYS A 289 19.80 -12.70 -11.14
C LYS A 289 20.24 -11.24 -11.08
N SER A 290 19.85 -10.54 -10.02
CA SER A 290 20.19 -9.14 -9.84
C SER A 290 21.03 -8.94 -8.59
N THR A 291 22.09 -8.16 -8.75
CA THR A 291 23.00 -7.79 -7.67
C THR A 291 22.56 -6.52 -6.94
N CYS A 292 21.62 -5.78 -7.54
CA CYS A 292 21.18 -4.49 -7.07
C CYS A 292 19.78 -4.20 -7.63
N GLU A 293 18.77 -4.14 -6.77
CA GLU A 293 17.40 -3.85 -7.20
C GLU A 293 16.82 -2.63 -6.51
N LYS A 294 16.01 -1.86 -7.25
CA LYS A 294 15.33 -0.71 -6.68
C LYS A 294 13.94 -1.13 -6.20
N ASP A 295 13.77 -1.20 -4.89
CA ASP A 295 12.52 -1.53 -4.23
C ASP A 295 11.88 -0.28 -3.61
N LEU A 296 10.69 0.09 -4.08
CA LEU A 296 9.89 1.21 -3.58
C LEU A 296 10.65 2.54 -3.38
N GLY A 297 11.70 2.77 -4.18
CA GLY A 297 12.53 3.97 -4.09
C GLY A 297 13.89 3.75 -3.43
N VAL A 298 14.08 2.66 -2.70
CA VAL A 298 15.31 2.27 -2.00
C VAL A 298 16.08 1.25 -2.83
N ILE A 299 17.41 1.32 -2.80
CA ILE A 299 18.25 0.33 -3.47
C ILE A 299 18.56 -0.80 -2.49
N LEU A 300 18.31 -2.04 -2.88
CA LEU A 300 18.69 -3.26 -2.17
C LEU A 300 19.96 -3.81 -2.81
N THR A 301 21.07 -3.88 -2.07
CA THR A 301 22.36 -4.40 -2.57
C THR A 301 22.84 -5.63 -1.81
N LEU A 302 23.59 -6.50 -2.49
CA LEU A 302 24.21 -7.73 -1.96
C LEU A 302 25.09 -7.49 -0.72
N ASP A 303 25.76 -6.35 -0.68
CA ASP A 303 26.73 -5.99 0.35
C ASP A 303 26.05 -5.43 1.62
N LEU A 304 24.73 -5.17 1.55
CA LEU A 304 23.95 -4.44 2.56
C LEU A 304 24.68 -3.19 3.07
N LYS A 305 25.49 -2.54 2.20
CA LYS A 305 26.34 -1.43 2.60
C LYS A 305 25.50 -0.15 2.75
N PRO A 306 25.26 0.34 3.98
CA PRO A 306 25.18 1.76 4.37
C PRO A 306 25.00 2.82 3.30
N GLU A 307 26.10 3.07 2.59
CA GLU A 307 26.34 4.18 1.68
C GLU A 307 25.40 4.12 0.48
N LYS A 308 24.89 2.93 0.14
CA LYS A 308 23.93 2.69 -0.96
C LYS A 308 22.48 2.59 -0.46
N HIS A 309 22.28 2.45 0.84
CA HIS A 309 20.98 2.31 1.50
C HIS A 309 20.49 3.60 2.18
N ILE A 310 20.83 4.78 1.65
CA ILE A 310 20.33 6.09 2.12
C ILE A 310 18.80 6.10 2.28
N GLY A 311 18.09 5.29 1.49
CA GLY A 311 16.65 5.09 1.58
C GLY A 311 16.15 4.48 2.90
N LEU A 312 16.96 3.78 3.69
CA LEU A 312 16.62 3.24 5.02
C LEU A 312 16.70 4.29 6.15
N ILE A 313 17.40 5.41 5.92
CA ILE A 313 17.44 6.55 6.85
C ILE A 313 16.05 7.16 6.99
N VAL A 314 15.27 7.19 5.90
CA VAL A 314 13.91 7.76 5.90
C VAL A 314 12.96 6.93 6.77
N PRO A 315 12.81 5.59 6.60
CA PRO A 315 12.05 4.75 7.52
C PRO A 315 12.56 4.81 8.97
N TYR A 316 13.88 4.87 9.18
CA TYR A 316 14.43 4.99 10.52
C TYR A 316 13.99 6.28 11.22
N THR A 317 14.22 7.42 10.57
CA THR A 317 13.90 8.74 11.15
C THR A 317 12.41 9.00 11.26
N SER A 318 11.60 8.45 10.35
CA SER A 318 10.15 8.68 10.32
C SER A 318 9.32 7.68 11.13
N TYR A 319 9.82 6.46 11.37
CA TYR A 319 9.03 5.41 12.03
C TYR A 319 9.70 4.85 13.28
N VAL A 320 10.98 4.48 13.20
CA VAL A 320 11.69 3.81 14.31
C VAL A 320 12.12 4.80 15.39
N ARG A 321 12.75 5.91 14.99
CA ARG A 321 13.26 6.94 15.90
C ARG A 321 12.16 7.59 16.75
N PRO A 322 11.00 7.99 16.20
CA PRO A 322 9.93 8.59 17.02
C PRO A 322 9.36 7.62 18.06
N GLN A 323 9.24 6.33 17.72
CA GLN A 323 8.79 5.30 18.66
C GLN A 323 9.81 5.10 19.78
N LEU A 324 11.10 5.08 19.46
CA LEU A 324 12.17 4.99 20.45
C LEU A 324 12.21 6.23 21.34
N GLU A 325 12.14 7.43 20.77
CA GLU A 325 12.12 8.71 21.52
C GLU A 325 10.89 8.79 22.43
N TYR A 326 9.70 8.41 21.94
CA TYR A 326 8.51 8.32 22.77
C TYR A 326 8.66 7.27 23.88
N ALA A 327 9.11 6.07 23.54
CA ALA A 327 9.32 4.99 24.50
C ALA A 327 10.37 5.36 25.55
N THR A 328 11.41 6.14 25.21
CA THR A 328 12.42 6.57 26.19
C THR A 328 11.85 7.44 27.31
N VAL A 329 10.81 8.24 27.04
CA VAL A 329 10.13 9.05 28.07
C VAL A 329 9.35 8.17 29.05
N ILE A 330 8.76 7.08 28.56
CA ILE A 330 7.95 6.14 29.37
C ILE A 330 8.82 5.09 30.06
N TRP A 331 9.84 4.58 29.38
CA TRP A 331 10.63 3.43 29.84
C TRP A 331 11.74 3.80 30.81
N SER A 332 12.20 5.06 30.85
CA SER A 332 13.30 5.57 31.69
C SER A 332 14.17 4.45 32.30
N PRO A 333 14.84 3.63 31.47
CA PRO A 333 15.38 2.36 31.93
C PRO A 333 16.53 2.62 32.90
N TYR A 334 16.31 2.39 34.18
CA TYR A 334 17.31 2.62 35.24
C TYR A 334 18.34 1.49 35.33
N LEU A 335 17.97 0.30 34.83
CA LEU A 335 18.81 -0.89 34.87
C LEU A 335 19.64 -0.99 33.58
N LYS A 336 20.95 -1.19 33.76
CA LYS A 336 21.93 -1.31 32.67
C LYS A 336 21.52 -2.36 31.61
N LYS A 337 20.92 -3.48 32.04
CA LYS A 337 20.44 -4.55 31.13
C LYS A 337 19.37 -4.09 30.12
N ASP A 338 18.52 -3.13 30.51
CA ASP A 338 17.39 -2.66 29.70
C ASP A 338 17.85 -1.55 28.76
N ILE A 339 18.76 -0.69 29.22
CA ILE A 339 19.54 0.23 28.36
C ILE A 339 20.27 -0.57 27.29
N ASP A 340 21.01 -1.62 27.67
CA ASP A 340 21.76 -2.48 26.73
C ASP A 340 20.83 -3.24 25.77
N ARG A 341 19.56 -3.50 26.13
CA ARG A 341 18.56 -4.09 25.22
C ARG A 341 18.11 -3.08 24.17
N ILE A 342 17.76 -1.86 24.56
CA ILE A 342 17.35 -0.80 23.63
C ILE A 342 18.51 -0.44 22.72
N GLU A 343 19.70 -0.29 23.29
CA GLU A 343 20.91 0.01 22.53
C GLU A 343 21.26 -1.14 21.58
N ARG A 344 20.97 -2.39 21.93
CA ARG A 344 21.05 -3.52 20.98
C ARG A 344 20.08 -3.39 19.83
N VAL A 345 18.83 -2.96 20.04
CA VAL A 345 17.86 -2.72 18.95
C VAL A 345 18.36 -1.60 18.03
N GLN A 346 18.81 -0.49 18.60
CA GLN A 346 19.39 0.63 17.86
C GLN A 346 20.65 0.18 17.09
N LYS A 347 21.59 -0.50 17.75
CA LYS A 347 22.81 -1.04 17.13
C LYS A 347 22.48 -2.07 16.06
N ARG A 348 21.44 -2.90 16.21
CA ARG A 348 21.03 -3.86 15.17
C ARG A 348 20.56 -3.15 13.91
N PHE A 349 19.79 -2.07 14.08
CA PHE A 349 19.32 -1.23 12.98
C PHE A 349 20.48 -0.43 12.34
N VAL A 350 21.33 0.18 13.17
CA VAL A 350 22.47 1.00 12.74
C VAL A 350 23.58 0.15 12.12
N LYS A 351 23.79 -1.10 12.55
CA LYS A 351 24.79 -2.02 11.98
C LYS A 351 24.43 -2.47 10.56
N GLY A 352 23.16 -2.44 10.19
CA GLY A 352 22.69 -2.56 8.80
C GLY A 352 22.83 -1.26 7.99
N LEU A 353 22.94 -0.11 8.66
CA LEU A 353 23.12 1.21 8.04
C LEU A 353 24.56 1.71 8.02
N PHE A 354 25.48 1.18 8.84
CA PHE A 354 26.89 1.59 8.95
C PHE A 354 27.77 0.37 9.29
N LYS A 355 28.16 -0.42 8.28
CA LYS A 355 29.03 -1.60 8.41
C LYS A 355 30.51 -1.19 8.42
N ASP A 356 30.85 0.01 7.93
CA ASP A 356 32.22 0.51 7.76
C ASP A 356 32.50 1.89 8.42
N SER A 357 31.75 2.33 9.44
CA SER A 357 32.09 3.60 10.13
C SER A 357 32.84 3.37 11.45
N GLU A 358 34.13 3.02 11.35
CA GLU A 358 35.13 3.45 12.34
C GLU A 358 35.41 4.97 12.26
N THR A 359 34.71 5.71 11.40
CA THR A 359 34.94 7.14 11.11
C THR A 359 33.85 8.07 11.63
N PHE A 360 33.23 7.76 12.77
CA PHE A 360 32.55 8.76 13.62
C PHE A 360 33.28 8.96 14.96
N HIS A 361 34.61 8.96 14.89
CA HIS A 361 35.49 9.49 15.93
C HIS A 361 36.50 10.45 15.32
N ALA A 362 36.03 11.58 14.79
CA ALA A 362 36.78 12.84 14.71
C ALA A 362 35.97 13.88 13.93
N HIS A 363 34.89 14.42 14.51
CA HIS A 363 34.45 15.81 14.28
C HIS A 363 33.30 16.12 15.25
N ASP A 364 33.61 16.01 16.54
CA ASP A 364 32.93 16.78 17.59
C ASP A 364 33.80 16.78 18.86
N LYS A 365 35.07 17.19 18.70
CA LYS A 365 35.84 17.75 19.81
C LYS A 365 35.69 19.25 19.74
N GLY A 366 34.61 19.76 20.30
CA GLY A 366 34.43 21.20 20.41
C GLY A 366 32.98 21.64 20.54
N THR A 367 32.28 21.21 21.60
CA THR A 367 31.55 22.11 22.51
C THR A 367 30.79 21.28 23.55
N ALA A 368 31.11 21.54 24.82
CA ALA A 368 30.37 21.27 26.04
C ALA A 368 29.53 19.98 26.16
N ASN A 369 29.99 19.09 27.05
CA ASN A 369 29.16 18.12 27.78
C ASN A 369 27.81 18.71 28.22
N PRO A 370 26.67 18.07 27.92
CA PRO A 370 25.55 18.06 28.82
C PRO A 370 25.65 16.77 29.66
N SER A 371 26.14 16.92 30.88
CA SER A 371 25.94 15.93 31.93
C SER A 371 24.45 15.60 32.04
N PHE A 372 24.13 14.30 32.00
CA PHE A 372 22.83 13.76 32.42
C PHE A 372 22.55 14.19 33.87
N ASN A 373 21.72 15.22 34.04
CA ASN A 373 21.12 15.50 35.34
C ASN A 373 19.80 14.74 35.45
N GLN A 374 19.74 13.89 36.48
CA GLN A 374 18.54 13.21 36.94
C GLN A 374 17.42 14.20 37.32
N PRO A 375 16.15 13.78 37.27
CA PRO A 375 15.01 14.68 37.43
C PRO A 375 14.85 15.12 38.89
N LYS A 376 14.65 16.42 39.11
CA LYS A 376 14.13 16.94 40.38
C LYS A 376 12.62 16.74 40.38
N THR A 377 12.16 15.90 41.29
CA THR A 377 10.78 15.77 41.74
C THR A 377 10.32 17.08 42.42
N SER A 378 9.17 17.59 42.01
CA SER A 378 8.32 18.40 42.88
C SER A 378 6.87 18.25 42.44
N PHE A 379 6.13 17.44 43.19
CA PHE A 379 4.67 17.42 43.23
C PHE A 379 4.15 18.77 43.72
N SER A 380 3.06 19.24 43.14
CA SER A 380 2.09 20.12 43.81
C SER A 380 0.71 19.89 43.21
N ASP A 381 -0.20 19.47 44.08
CA ASP A 381 -1.61 19.14 43.88
C ASP A 381 -2.50 20.31 43.44
N GLY A 382 -3.65 19.97 42.82
CA GLY A 382 -4.87 20.79 42.88
C GLY A 382 -5.83 20.62 41.68
N PRO A 383 -7.17 20.63 41.87
CA PRO A 383 -8.10 19.69 41.21
C PRO A 383 -9.20 20.34 40.32
N ASP A 384 -10.07 19.45 39.80
CA ASP A 384 -11.41 19.67 39.21
C ASP A 384 -11.45 20.26 37.77
N ILE A 385 -12.33 19.88 36.83
CA ILE A 385 -13.78 19.60 36.92
C ILE A 385 -14.18 18.61 35.79
N LEU A 386 -14.98 17.59 36.17
CA LEU A 386 -15.83 16.78 35.29
C LEU A 386 -17.19 17.49 35.12
N GLU A 387 -17.63 17.75 33.89
CA GLU A 387 -19.05 17.88 33.50
C GLU A 387 -19.10 17.89 31.96
N SER A 388 -19.57 16.80 31.36
CA SER A 388 -20.94 16.59 30.85
C SER A 388 -21.07 16.99 29.38
N ASP A 389 -21.12 16.01 28.50
CA ASP A 389 -21.96 16.08 27.29
C ASP A 389 -22.45 14.68 26.96
N ARG A 390 -23.66 14.39 27.47
CA ARG A 390 -24.50 13.28 27.04
C ARG A 390 -25.07 13.65 25.67
N SER A 391 -24.67 12.96 24.60
CA SER A 391 -25.42 12.98 23.33
C SER A 391 -25.00 11.91 22.30
N VAL A 392 -24.10 10.97 22.61
CA VAL A 392 -23.56 10.05 21.57
C VAL A 392 -24.08 8.61 21.71
N ASP A 393 -24.59 8.22 22.88
CA ASP A 393 -25.00 6.83 23.14
C ASP A 393 -26.45 6.50 22.71
N ASP A 394 -27.29 7.49 22.42
CA ASP A 394 -28.68 7.26 21.97
C ASP A 394 -28.80 6.98 20.46
N MET A 395 -27.72 7.07 19.68
CA MET A 395 -27.69 6.70 18.25
C MET A 395 -27.23 5.26 17.99
N ILE A 396 -26.75 4.53 19.00
CA ILE A 396 -26.18 3.19 18.85
C ILE A 396 -27.24 2.07 18.99
N ILE A 397 -28.45 2.38 19.46
CA ILE A 397 -29.47 1.35 19.75
C ILE A 397 -30.50 1.15 18.61
N ALA A 398 -30.45 1.95 17.53
CA ALA A 398 -31.46 1.87 16.46
C ALA A 398 -31.08 1.03 15.21
N ILE A 399 -29.91 0.38 15.17
CA ILE A 399 -29.42 -0.35 13.97
C ILE A 399 -29.17 -1.85 14.21
N SER A 400 -29.31 -2.34 15.44
CA SER A 400 -29.04 -3.75 15.80
C SER A 400 -30.27 -4.67 15.84
N SER A 401 -31.37 -4.29 15.20
CA SER A 401 -32.58 -5.13 15.19
C SER A 401 -33.27 -5.11 13.84
N VAL A 402 -33.16 -6.23 13.11
CA VAL A 402 -34.18 -6.95 12.31
C VAL A 402 -33.44 -8.09 11.57
N PRO A 403 -34.04 -9.30 11.48
CA PRO A 403 -33.37 -10.59 11.65
C PRO A 403 -32.62 -11.15 10.45
#